data_AF-A0A383RJA5-F1
#
_entry.id   AF-A0A383RJA5-F1
#
_cell.length_a   1.000
_cell.length_b   1.000
_cell.length_c   1.000
_cell.angle_alpha   90.00
_cell.angle_beta   90.00
_cell.angle_gamma   90.00
#
_symmetry.space_group_name_H-M   'P 1'
#
loop_
_entity.id
_entity.type
_entity.pdbx_description
1 polymer ?
#
loop_
_entity_poly.entity_id
_entity_poly.type
_entity_poly.pdbx_seq_one_letter_code
_entity_poly.pdbx_strand_id
1 'polypeptide(L)'
;MNTIVKIIFGVHSSYFTVKHDELFNDTESKIFKWFVFRHEKLTEDFANYIPSLRAKEIFLNDTRNMWCAPILTMINGSYNDYYKEYVNRNGFIDNPIGFEKRKLEFSKDGVVTEGKGNEIMVLKIEDRDNYEGLSKFILKDIISKFEK
;
A
#
# COMPACT_ATOMS: atom_id res chain seq x y z
N MET A 1 -3.95 15.94 -23.56
CA MET A 1 -5.03 15.97 -22.55
C MET A 1 -4.91 14.69 -21.73
N ASN A 2 -4.47 14.78 -20.48
CA ASN A 2 -4.41 13.61 -19.61
C ASN A 2 -5.81 13.38 -19.06
N THR A 3 -6.44 12.30 -19.52
CA THR A 3 -7.68 11.81 -18.91
C THR A 3 -7.36 11.36 -17.50
N ILE A 4 -7.68 12.20 -16.51
CA ILE A 4 -7.69 11.78 -15.10
C ILE A 4 -8.84 10.78 -14.99
N VAL A 5 -8.52 9.50 -15.09
CA VAL A 5 -9.46 8.43 -14.75
C VAL A 5 -9.67 8.55 -13.24
N LYS A 6 -10.78 9.17 -12.86
CA LYS A 6 -11.23 9.19 -11.48
C LYS A 6 -11.62 7.74 -11.15
N ILE A 7 -10.69 6.99 -10.53
CA ILE A 7 -10.96 5.63 -10.08
C ILE A 7 -12.03 5.76 -9.00
N ILE A 8 -13.25 5.34 -9.33
CA ILE A 8 -14.35 5.28 -8.38
C ILE A 8 -14.04 4.10 -7.47
N PHE A 9 -13.68 4.38 -6.23
CA PHE A 9 -13.41 3.37 -5.21
C PHE A 9 -14.65 2.49 -5.04
N GLY A 10 -14.48 1.18 -5.09
CA GLY A 10 -15.47 0.31 -4.45
C GLY A 10 -15.39 0.56 -2.95
N VAL A 11 -16.53 0.72 -2.28
CA VAL A 11 -16.63 0.98 -0.82
C VAL A 11 -15.92 -0.12 0.02
N HIS A 12 -15.57 -1.24 -0.61
CA HIS A 12 -14.90 -2.40 0.01
C HIS A 12 -13.56 -2.77 -0.64
N SER A 13 -12.94 -1.90 -1.44
CA SER A 13 -11.65 -2.22 -2.05
C SER A 13 -10.52 -2.23 -1.02
N SER A 14 -9.79 -3.33 -0.88
CA SER A 14 -8.63 -3.46 0.03
C SER A 14 -7.35 -2.76 -0.46
N TYR A 15 -7.45 -1.99 -1.54
CA TYR A 15 -6.38 -1.15 -2.05
C TYR A 15 -6.71 0.33 -1.87
N PHE A 16 -5.68 1.17 -1.76
CA PHE A 16 -5.78 2.63 -1.78
C PHE A 16 -4.85 3.21 -2.84
N THR A 17 -5.11 4.44 -3.26
CA THR A 17 -4.22 5.18 -4.17
C THR A 17 -3.31 6.09 -3.35
N VAL A 18 -2.03 6.11 -3.67
CA VAL A 18 -1.07 7.00 -3.03
C VAL A 18 -0.07 7.50 -4.05
N LYS A 19 0.27 8.79 -3.94
CA LYS A 19 1.31 9.39 -4.75
C LYS A 19 2.67 9.06 -4.12
N HIS A 20 3.68 8.76 -4.94
CA HIS A 20 4.97 8.31 -4.40
C HIS A 20 5.65 9.37 -3.51
N ASP A 21 5.45 10.66 -3.78
CA ASP A 21 5.96 11.75 -2.93
C ASP A 21 5.40 11.74 -1.50
N GLU A 22 4.23 11.12 -1.27
CA GLU A 22 3.70 10.95 0.07
C GLU A 22 4.47 9.88 0.86
N LEU A 23 5.19 8.97 0.20
CA LEU A 23 5.86 7.83 0.83
C LEU A 23 7.37 8.02 1.02
N PHE A 24 8.04 8.69 0.08
CA PHE A 24 9.50 8.87 0.10
C PHE A 24 9.88 10.25 0.65
N ASN A 25 10.72 10.26 1.68
CA ASN A 25 11.19 11.50 2.31
C ASN A 25 12.62 11.90 1.89
N ASP A 26 13.46 10.94 1.48
CA ASP A 26 14.84 11.18 1.02
C ASP A 26 15.07 10.63 -0.41
N THR A 27 15.17 11.55 -1.38
CA THR A 27 15.35 11.22 -2.80
C THR A 27 16.77 10.77 -3.18
N GLU A 28 17.70 10.68 -2.21
CA GLU A 28 19.07 10.23 -2.44
C GLU A 28 19.36 8.82 -1.93
N SER A 29 18.42 8.19 -1.22
CA SER A 29 18.57 6.84 -0.67
C SER A 29 18.75 5.79 -1.78
N LYS A 30 19.51 4.72 -1.49
CA LYS A 30 19.72 3.61 -2.46
C LYS A 30 18.40 2.93 -2.84
N ILE A 31 17.48 2.79 -1.88
CA ILE A 31 16.18 2.18 -2.13
C ILE A 31 15.29 3.06 -3.01
N PHE A 32 15.28 4.38 -2.79
CA PHE A 32 14.60 5.31 -3.69
C PHE A 32 15.16 5.21 -5.11
N LYS A 33 16.49 5.27 -5.26
CA LYS A 33 17.17 5.12 -6.56
C LYS A 33 16.81 3.80 -7.25
N TRP A 34 16.68 2.72 -6.48
CA TRP A 34 16.25 1.41 -6.99
C TRP A 34 14.80 1.44 -7.47
N PHE A 35 13.89 2.09 -6.75
CA PHE A 35 12.50 2.23 -7.18
C PHE A 35 12.37 3.08 -8.45
N VAL A 36 13.07 4.21 -8.54
CA VAL A 36 13.10 5.03 -9.76
C VAL A 36 13.69 4.21 -10.92
N PHE A 37 14.76 3.44 -10.68
CA PHE A 37 15.31 2.54 -11.69
C PHE A 37 14.29 1.53 -12.19
N ARG A 38 13.59 0.82 -11.30
CA ARG A 38 12.58 -0.18 -11.69
C ARG A 38 11.37 0.41 -12.39
N HIS A 39 11.04 1.65 -12.08
CA HIS A 39 10.03 2.40 -12.80
C HIS A 39 10.45 2.67 -14.26
N GLU A 40 11.74 2.92 -14.51
CA GLU A 40 12.26 3.15 -15.87
C GLU A 40 12.65 1.86 -16.62
N LYS A 41 13.15 0.86 -15.89
CA LYS A 41 13.87 -0.30 -16.42
C LYS A 41 13.36 -1.60 -15.77
N LEU A 42 12.49 -2.31 -16.49
CA LEU A 42 11.87 -3.54 -15.98
C LEU A 42 12.81 -4.76 -15.97
N THR A 43 13.79 -4.82 -16.87
CA THR A 43 14.57 -6.06 -17.13
C THR A 43 16.09 -5.89 -17.00
N GLU A 44 16.57 -4.72 -16.62
CA GLU A 44 18.01 -4.42 -16.52
C GLU A 44 18.53 -4.55 -15.07
N ASP A 45 19.83 -4.74 -14.90
CA ASP A 45 20.48 -4.79 -13.59
C ASP A 45 20.83 -3.38 -13.07
N PHE A 46 20.71 -3.16 -11.76
CA PHE A 46 20.78 -1.84 -11.12
C PHE A 46 22.20 -1.22 -11.04
N ALA A 47 23.26 -1.98 -11.35
CA ALA A 47 24.57 -1.86 -10.71
C ALA A 47 25.27 -0.49 -10.69
N ASN A 48 24.89 0.51 -11.50
CA ASN A 48 25.45 1.87 -11.43
C ASN A 48 24.42 2.97 -11.79
N TYR A 49 23.15 2.75 -11.49
CA TYR A 49 22.09 3.68 -11.89
C TYR A 49 22.12 4.99 -11.08
N ILE A 50 22.20 6.11 -11.79
CA ILE A 50 22.02 7.45 -11.24
C ILE A 50 20.77 8.06 -11.92
N PRO A 51 19.65 8.20 -11.19
CA PRO A 51 18.43 8.75 -11.77
C PRO A 51 18.61 10.21 -12.17
N SER A 52 18.14 10.57 -13.37
CA SER A 52 18.02 11.97 -13.78
C SER A 52 16.98 12.70 -12.93
N LEU A 53 17.09 14.04 -12.82
CA LEU A 53 16.10 14.85 -12.09
C LEU A 53 14.68 14.60 -12.62
N ARG A 54 14.53 14.55 -13.95
CA ARG A 54 13.26 14.28 -14.63
C ARG A 54 12.69 12.90 -14.29
N ALA A 55 13.54 11.87 -14.19
CA ALA A 55 13.11 10.53 -13.81
C ALA A 55 12.55 10.50 -12.38
N LYS A 56 13.23 11.19 -11.45
CA LYS A 56 12.76 11.36 -10.08
C LYS A 56 11.41 12.08 -10.03
N GLU A 57 11.26 13.18 -10.78
CA GLU A 57 10.01 13.95 -10.84
C GLU A 57 8.84 13.14 -11.41
N ILE A 58 9.08 12.35 -12.47
CA ILE A 58 8.06 11.47 -13.04
C ILE A 58 7.65 10.42 -12.01
N PHE A 59 8.63 9.76 -11.38
CA PHE A 59 8.37 8.75 -10.36
C PHE A 59 7.59 9.32 -9.18
N LEU A 60 8.03 10.45 -8.61
CA LEU A 60 7.37 11.09 -7.47
C LEU A 60 5.96 11.59 -7.80
N ASN A 61 5.69 11.94 -9.06
CA ASN A 61 4.35 12.35 -9.51
C ASN A 61 3.42 11.21 -9.90
N ASP A 62 3.94 9.98 -9.99
CA ASP A 62 3.13 8.81 -10.31
C ASP A 62 2.25 8.41 -9.11
N THR A 63 1.06 7.87 -9.41
CA THR A 63 0.08 7.41 -8.42
C THR A 63 -0.14 5.92 -8.62
N ARG A 64 -0.03 5.13 -7.55
CA ARG A 64 -0.19 3.67 -7.62
C ARG A 64 -1.32 3.18 -6.73
N ASN A 65 -1.97 2.12 -7.20
CA ASN A 65 -2.83 1.28 -6.37
C ASN A 65 -1.95 0.42 -5.47
N MET A 66 -2.15 0.54 -4.16
CA MET A 66 -1.43 -0.21 -3.14
C MET A 66 -2.41 -1.09 -2.38
N TRP A 67 -2.18 -2.40 -2.37
CA TRP A 67 -2.97 -3.35 -1.59
C TRP A 67 -2.38 -3.51 -0.19
N CYS A 68 -3.20 -3.39 0.87
CA CYS A 68 -2.67 -3.48 2.23
C CYS A 68 -2.49 -4.89 2.77
N ALA A 69 -3.27 -5.87 2.30
CA ALA A 69 -3.13 -7.23 2.81
C ALA A 69 -1.71 -7.80 2.62
N PRO A 70 -1.02 -7.56 1.48
CA PRO A 70 0.40 -7.88 1.36
C PRO A 70 1.30 -7.08 2.30
N ILE A 71 1.00 -5.79 2.54
CA ILE A 71 1.78 -4.93 3.45
C ILE A 71 1.78 -5.48 4.87
N LEU A 72 0.65 -6.02 5.34
CA LEU A 72 0.55 -6.64 6.67
C LEU A 72 1.55 -7.79 6.87
N THR A 73 1.83 -8.57 5.82
CA THR A 73 2.81 -9.67 5.88
C THR A 73 4.27 -9.18 5.89
N MET A 74 4.52 -7.94 5.45
CA MET A 74 5.84 -7.33 5.43
C MET A 74 6.18 -6.60 6.72
N ILE A 75 5.25 -6.55 7.68
CA ILE A 75 5.45 -5.95 8.98
C ILE A 75 6.49 -6.77 9.76
N ASN A 76 7.65 -6.17 10.05
CA ASN A 76 8.57 -6.69 11.04
C ASN A 76 8.06 -6.27 12.43
N GLY A 77 7.23 -7.12 13.05
CA GLY A 77 6.49 -6.85 14.30
C GLY A 77 5.05 -7.41 14.25
N SER A 78 4.18 -7.01 15.18
CA SER A 78 2.75 -7.31 15.09
C SER A 78 1.95 -6.12 14.55
N TYR A 79 0.83 -6.37 13.86
CA TYR A 79 -0.13 -5.32 13.47
C TYR A 79 -0.50 -4.42 14.65
N ASN A 80 -0.69 -5.02 15.83
CA ASN A 80 -1.05 -4.32 17.05
C ASN A 80 0.01 -3.31 17.48
N ASP A 81 1.29 -3.55 17.20
CA ASP A 81 2.37 -2.63 17.56
C ASP A 81 2.32 -1.38 16.66
N TYR A 82 2.16 -1.57 15.34
CA TYR A 82 2.02 -0.46 14.41
C TYR A 82 0.74 0.34 14.66
N TYR A 83 -0.36 -0.35 14.97
CA TYR A 83 -1.61 0.30 15.34
C TYR A 83 -1.45 1.14 16.62
N LYS A 84 -0.81 0.60 17.68
CA LYS A 84 -0.52 1.36 18.90
C LYS A 84 0.34 2.59 18.62
N GLU A 85 1.41 2.44 17.83
CA GLU A 85 2.25 3.58 17.46
C GLU A 85 1.48 4.64 16.65
N TYR A 86 0.63 4.20 15.73
CA TYR A 86 -0.21 5.09 14.93
C TYR A 86 -1.21 5.87 15.79
N VAL A 87 -1.91 5.19 16.71
CA VAL A 87 -2.81 5.81 17.70
C VAL A 87 -2.05 6.80 18.59
N ASN A 88 -0.86 6.42 19.08
CA ASN A 88 -0.04 7.31 19.91
C ASN A 88 0.35 8.62 19.19
N ARG A 89 0.48 8.60 17.86
CA ARG A 89 0.84 9.78 17.05
C ARG A 89 -0.35 10.62 16.61
N ASN A 90 -1.54 10.02 16.46
CA ASN A 90 -2.71 10.68 15.86
C ASN A 90 -3.89 10.88 16.83
N GLY A 91 -3.76 10.42 18.08
CA GLY A 91 -4.85 10.42 19.06
C GLY A 91 -5.67 9.12 19.01
N PHE A 92 -6.66 9.02 19.91
CA PHE A 92 -7.52 7.83 19.94
C PHE A 92 -8.27 7.69 18.61
N ILE A 93 -8.02 6.56 17.96
CA ILE A 93 -8.62 6.14 16.70
C ILE A 93 -9.11 4.71 16.94
N ASP A 94 -10.32 4.38 16.49
CA ASP A 94 -10.81 3.00 16.52
C ASP A 94 -10.09 2.15 15.48
N ASN A 95 -10.00 0.83 15.71
CA ASN A 95 -9.23 -0.03 14.83
C ASN A 95 -9.85 -0.01 13.42
N PRO A 96 -9.14 0.48 12.38
CA PRO A 96 -9.75 0.71 11.08
C PRO A 96 -9.98 -0.58 10.29
N ILE A 97 -9.47 -1.72 10.80
CA ILE A 97 -9.72 -3.05 10.25
C ILE A 97 -10.47 -3.92 11.24
N GLY A 98 -11.38 -4.72 10.69
CA GLY A 98 -12.07 -5.80 11.35
C GLY A 98 -11.97 -7.09 10.55
N PHE A 99 -12.60 -8.13 11.08
CA PHE A 99 -12.77 -9.40 10.37
C PHE A 99 -14.22 -9.81 10.46
N GLU A 100 -14.77 -10.27 9.34
CA GLU A 100 -16.13 -10.81 9.30
C GLU A 100 -16.19 -12.14 8.58
N LYS A 101 -17.20 -12.93 8.89
CA LYS A 101 -17.47 -14.17 8.20
C LYS A 101 -18.22 -13.88 6.91
N ARG A 102 -17.69 -14.33 5.78
CA ARG A 102 -18.41 -14.34 4.50
C ARG A 102 -18.46 -15.76 3.95
N LYS A 103 -19.61 -16.12 3.36
CA LYS A 103 -19.70 -17.31 2.51
C LYS A 103 -19.18 -16.97 1.13
N LEU A 104 -18.08 -17.60 0.75
CA LEU A 104 -17.43 -17.38 -0.53
C LEU A 104 -17.21 -18.71 -1.27
N GLU A 105 -17.48 -18.67 -2.57
CA GLU A 105 -17.19 -19.75 -3.51
C GLU A 105 -16.11 -19.28 -4.49
N PHE A 106 -15.00 -20.00 -4.52
CA PHE A 106 -13.88 -19.74 -5.43
C PHE A 106 -13.99 -20.66 -6.63
N SER A 107 -14.18 -20.07 -7.82
CA SER A 107 -14.11 -20.83 -9.07
C SER A 107 -12.66 -21.13 -9.44
N LYS A 108 -12.47 -22.12 -10.34
CA LYS A 108 -11.13 -22.46 -10.88
C LYS A 108 -10.48 -21.29 -11.64
N ASP A 109 -11.28 -20.35 -12.13
CA ASP A 109 -10.81 -19.19 -12.90
C ASP A 109 -10.55 -17.96 -12.03
N GLY A 110 -10.59 -18.11 -10.69
CA GLY A 110 -10.32 -17.02 -9.75
C GLY A 110 -11.51 -16.07 -9.51
N VAL A 111 -12.67 -16.32 -10.12
CA VAL A 111 -13.90 -15.59 -9.81
C VAL A 111 -14.38 -15.98 -8.41
N VAL A 112 -14.69 -14.98 -7.59
CA VAL A 112 -15.24 -15.13 -6.23
C VAL A 112 -16.73 -14.81 -6.26
N THR A 113 -17.57 -15.73 -5.79
CA THR A 113 -19.02 -15.50 -5.66
C THR A 113 -19.40 -15.35 -4.19
N GLU A 114 -20.05 -14.24 -3.84
CA GLU A 114 -20.55 -13.98 -2.48
C GLU A 114 -21.86 -14.72 -2.18
N GLY A 115 -22.03 -15.17 -0.94
CA GLY A 115 -23.26 -15.80 -0.44
C GLY A 115 -23.37 -17.32 -0.66
N LYS A 116 -22.41 -17.93 -1.34
CA LYS A 116 -22.33 -19.37 -1.60
C LYS A 116 -21.02 -19.96 -1.08
N GLY A 117 -20.94 -21.29 -1.01
CA GLY A 117 -19.69 -21.99 -0.66
C GLY A 117 -19.34 -21.97 0.83
N ASN A 118 -18.04 -21.96 1.11
CA ASN A 118 -17.50 -22.10 2.46
C ASN A 118 -17.57 -20.77 3.22
N GLU A 119 -17.82 -20.86 4.52
CA GLU A 119 -17.68 -19.71 5.41
C GLU A 119 -16.20 -19.48 5.70
N ILE A 120 -15.68 -18.32 5.29
CA ILE A 120 -14.31 -17.91 5.54
C ILE A 120 -14.27 -16.56 6.24
N MET A 121 -13.18 -16.32 6.99
CA MET A 121 -12.92 -15.03 7.60
C MET A 121 -12.33 -14.09 6.56
N VAL A 122 -12.93 -12.92 6.37
CA VAL A 122 -12.42 -11.89 5.46
C VAL A 122 -12.05 -10.64 6.23
N LEU A 123 -11.01 -9.95 5.76
CA LEU A 123 -10.67 -8.62 6.24
C LEU A 123 -11.79 -7.64 5.86
N LYS A 124 -12.27 -6.87 6.83
CA LYS A 124 -13.22 -5.77 6.65
C LYS A 124 -12.54 -4.46 6.98
N ILE A 125 -12.80 -3.42 6.19
CA ILE A 125 -12.37 -2.06 6.48
C ILE A 125 -13.55 -1.37 7.17
N GLU A 126 -13.36 -0.98 8.43
CA GLU A 126 -14.38 -0.33 9.27
C GLU A 126 -14.31 1.19 9.13
N ASP A 127 -13.11 1.73 8.99
CA ASP A 127 -12.86 3.16 8.78
C ASP A 127 -11.83 3.32 7.64
N ARG A 128 -12.28 3.90 6.54
CA ARG A 128 -11.47 4.01 5.33
C ARG A 128 -10.32 5.01 5.47
N ASP A 129 -10.58 6.16 6.07
CA ASP A 129 -9.60 7.24 6.16
C ASP A 129 -8.47 6.86 7.11
N ASN A 130 -8.83 6.31 8.27
CA ASN A 130 -7.86 5.81 9.24
C ASN A 130 -7.11 4.56 8.72
N TYR A 131 -7.78 3.72 7.92
CA TYR A 131 -7.12 2.60 7.24
C TYR A 131 -6.04 3.08 6.27
N GLU A 132 -6.34 4.07 5.43
CA GLU A 132 -5.36 4.64 4.50
C GLU A 132 -4.21 5.31 5.25
N GLY A 133 -4.52 6.07 6.30
CA GLY A 133 -3.52 6.71 7.15
C GLY A 133 -2.56 5.72 7.80
N LEU A 134 -3.09 4.66 8.43
CA LEU A 134 -2.30 3.59 9.04
C LEU A 134 -1.45 2.85 7.99
N SER A 135 -2.01 2.59 6.81
CA SER A 135 -1.30 1.89 5.74
C SER A 135 -0.12 2.72 5.20
N LYS A 136 -0.32 4.03 5.00
CA LYS A 136 0.75 4.97 4.65
C LYS A 136 1.81 5.03 5.76
N PHE A 137 1.39 5.04 7.02
CA PHE A 137 2.30 5.05 8.16
C PHE A 137 3.23 3.82 8.17
N ILE A 138 2.66 2.61 8.04
CA ILE A 138 3.42 1.35 7.97
C ILE A 138 4.41 1.38 6.81
N LEU A 139 3.97 1.80 5.61
CA LEU A 139 4.84 1.89 4.43
C LEU A 139 6.02 2.84 4.64
N LYS A 140 5.77 4.03 5.18
CA LYS A 140 6.83 5.00 5.49
C LYS A 140 7.85 4.44 6.47
N ASP A 141 7.39 3.73 7.51
CA ASP A 141 8.28 3.12 8.48
C ASP A 141 9.13 2.02 7.85
N ILE A 142 8.53 1.12 7.06
CA ILE A 142 9.23 0.07 6.31
C ILE A 142 10.29 0.69 5.39
N ILE A 143 9.91 1.67 4.56
CA ILE A 143 10.85 2.36 3.66
C ILE A 143 11.99 2.98 4.46
N SER A 144 11.68 3.70 5.55
CA SER A 144 12.70 4.37 6.36
C SER A 144 13.71 3.40 7.01
N LYS A 145 13.29 2.17 7.32
CA LYS A 145 14.16 1.11 7.84
C LYS A 145 15.15 0.60 6.79
N PHE A 146 14.79 0.65 5.51
CA PHE A 146 15.69 0.30 4.40
C PHE A 146 16.52 1.50 3.91
N GLU A 147 16.16 2.72 4.30
CA GLU A 147 16.93 3.95 4.00
C GLU A 147 18.11 4.17 4.96
N LYS A 148 18.06 3.56 6.16
CA LYS A 148 19.15 3.57 7.17
C LYS A 148 20.19 2.49 6.90
#